data_AF-A0A2D4H4S1-F1
#
_entry.id   AF-A0A2D4H4S1-F1
#
_cell.length_a   1.000
_cell.length_b   1.000
_cell.length_c   1.000
_cell.angle_alpha   90.00
_cell.angle_beta   90.00
_cell.angle_gamma   90.00
#
_symmetry.space_group_name_H-M   'P 1'
#
loop_
_entity.id
_entity.type
_entity.pdbx_description
1 polymer ?
#
loop_
_entity_poly.entity_id
_entity_poly.type
_entity_poly.pdbx_seq_one_letter_code
_entity_poly.pdbx_strand_id
1 'polypeptide(L)'
;GLAVMECPDCYRDPRFGMRHIKQFCKICNQQVHKHRARQYHQPRPLHLPEEFSHFGSLLETIPRQTMQLFAVLCIETSHYVGFTRHGPDVHQWLFFDSMADREGGLNGFNIPQVTPC
;
A
#
# COMPACT_ATOMS: atom_id res chain seq x y z
N GLY A 1 -9.52 -21.14 1.57
CA GLY A 1 -8.41 -21.83 2.26
C GLY A 1 -7.24 -20.89 2.40
N LEU A 2 -6.35 -21.14 3.38
CA LEU A 2 -5.18 -20.30 3.64
C LEU A 2 -4.24 -20.27 2.41
N ALA A 3 -3.87 -19.08 1.97
CA ALA A 3 -2.92 -18.92 0.89
C ALA A 3 -1.51 -19.24 1.38
N VAL A 4 -0.77 -20.02 0.59
CA VAL A 4 0.62 -20.43 0.90
C VAL A 4 1.55 -20.31 -0.32
N MET A 5 0.97 -20.05 -1.50
CA MET A 5 1.68 -19.87 -2.76
C MET A 5 1.25 -18.55 -3.37
N GLU A 6 2.17 -17.88 -4.05
CA GLU A 6 1.88 -16.76 -4.94
C GLU A 6 2.42 -17.01 -6.34
N CYS A 7 1.81 -16.36 -7.34
CA CYS A 7 2.27 -16.45 -8.72
C CYS A 7 2.29 -15.05 -9.35
N PRO A 8 3.47 -14.45 -9.54
CA PRO A 8 3.63 -13.17 -10.22
C PRO A 8 3.13 -13.17 -11.67
N ASP A 9 3.23 -14.29 -12.37
CA ASP A 9 2.75 -14.41 -13.76
C ASP A 9 1.22 -14.35 -13.83
N CYS A 10 0.53 -14.97 -12.87
CA CYS A 10 -0.93 -14.87 -12.75
C CYS A 10 -1.42 -13.45 -12.51
N TYR A 11 -0.59 -12.57 -11.92
CA TYR A 11 -0.94 -11.15 -11.74
C TYR A 11 -1.11 -10.43 -13.09
N ARG A 12 -0.35 -10.85 -14.11
CA ARG A 12 -0.40 -10.28 -15.47
C ARG A 12 -1.44 -10.97 -16.37
N ASP A 13 -2.08 -12.06 -15.91
CA ASP A 13 -3.11 -12.76 -16.69
C ASP A 13 -4.42 -11.95 -16.67
N PRO A 14 -4.86 -11.37 -17.81
CA PRO A 14 -6.06 -10.53 -17.87
C PRO A 14 -7.33 -11.29 -17.50
N ARG A 15 -7.33 -12.63 -17.57
CA ARG A 15 -8.50 -13.47 -17.23
C ARG A 15 -8.83 -13.49 -15.74
N PHE A 16 -7.88 -13.13 -14.88
CA PHE A 16 -8.09 -13.08 -13.43
C PHE A 16 -8.52 -11.70 -12.91
N GLY A 17 -8.73 -10.73 -13.80
CA GLY A 17 -8.97 -9.35 -13.43
C GLY A 17 -7.70 -8.66 -12.88
N MET A 18 -7.48 -7.40 -13.28
CA MET A 18 -6.22 -6.67 -13.08
C MET A 18 -5.93 -6.21 -11.64
N ARG A 19 -6.77 -6.55 -10.64
CA ARG A 19 -6.83 -5.75 -9.40
C ARG A 19 -6.22 -6.39 -8.15
N HIS A 20 -5.77 -7.64 -8.20
CA HIS A 20 -5.31 -8.34 -6.98
C HIS A 20 -4.07 -9.19 -7.24
N ILE A 21 -3.13 -9.13 -6.30
CA ILE A 21 -2.02 -10.09 -6.18
C ILE A 21 -2.61 -11.51 -6.13
N LYS A 22 -2.05 -12.43 -6.91
CA LYS A 22 -2.62 -13.78 -7.06
C LYS A 22 -1.94 -14.74 -6.09
N GLN A 23 -2.67 -15.04 -5.03
CA GLN A 23 -2.24 -15.94 -3.96
C GLN A 23 -3.23 -17.10 -3.86
N PHE A 24 -2.72 -18.29 -3.57
CA PHE A 24 -3.49 -19.54 -3.61
C PHE A 24 -3.12 -20.45 -2.45
N CYS A 25 -4.07 -21.25 -1.98
CA CYS A 25 -3.73 -22.45 -1.22
C CYS A 25 -3.08 -23.49 -2.14
N LYS A 26 -2.46 -24.55 -1.58
CA LYS A 26 -1.78 -25.60 -2.37
C LYS A 26 -2.66 -26.20 -3.47
N ILE A 27 -3.92 -26.51 -3.15
CA ILE A 27 -4.87 -27.15 -4.08
C ILE A 27 -5.26 -26.17 -5.21
N CYS A 28 -5.66 -24.94 -4.86
CA CYS A 28 -6.02 -23.93 -5.85
C CYS A 28 -4.84 -23.60 -6.77
N ASN A 29 -3.61 -23.56 -6.23
CA ASN A 29 -2.41 -23.35 -7.04
C ASN A 29 -2.27 -24.44 -8.11
N GLN A 30 -2.41 -25.72 -7.73
CA GLN A 30 -2.33 -26.81 -8.70
C GLN A 30 -3.44 -26.73 -9.75
N GLN A 31 -4.67 -26.44 -9.35
CA GLN A 31 -5.81 -26.35 -10.28
C GLN A 31 -5.66 -25.20 -11.29
N VAL A 32 -5.27 -24.02 -10.82
CA VAL A 32 -5.11 -22.83 -11.67
C VAL A 32 -4.03 -23.05 -12.74
N HIS A 33 -2.92 -23.70 -12.37
CA HIS A 33 -1.77 -23.92 -13.23
C HIS A 33 -1.86 -25.19 -14.10
N LYS A 34 -2.92 -25.99 -13.98
CA LYS A 34 -3.24 -27.05 -14.98
C LYS A 34 -3.73 -26.48 -16.31
N HIS A 35 -4.19 -25.23 -16.33
CA HIS A 35 -4.69 -24.61 -17.55
C HIS A 35 -3.54 -24.31 -18.52
N ARG A 36 -3.71 -24.62 -19.82
CA ARG A 36 -2.67 -24.48 -20.85
C ARG A 36 -2.01 -23.09 -20.88
N ALA A 37 -2.81 -22.04 -20.69
CA ALA A 37 -2.29 -20.67 -20.67
C ALA A 37 -1.40 -20.34 -19.45
N ARG A 38 -1.34 -21.20 -18.44
CA ARG A 38 -0.68 -20.97 -17.15
C ARG A 38 0.25 -22.09 -16.71
N GLN A 39 0.37 -23.15 -17.51
CA GLN A 39 1.19 -24.32 -17.17
C GLN A 39 2.69 -24.00 -17.04
N TYR A 40 3.14 -22.90 -17.63
CA TYR A 40 4.52 -22.43 -17.57
C TYR A 40 4.75 -21.29 -16.58
N HIS A 41 3.71 -20.86 -15.87
CA HIS A 41 3.89 -19.89 -14.80
C HIS A 41 4.78 -20.51 -13.71
N GLN A 42 5.46 -19.66 -12.94
CA GLN A 42 6.32 -20.09 -11.84
C GLN A 42 5.74 -19.65 -10.49
N PRO A 43 4.84 -20.43 -9.88
CA PRO A 43 4.38 -20.18 -8.53
C PRO A 43 5.52 -20.39 -7.53
N ARG A 44 5.57 -19.55 -6.50
CA ARG A 44 6.53 -19.64 -5.40
C ARG A 44 5.81 -19.65 -4.04
N PRO A 45 6.40 -20.28 -3.01
CA PRO A 45 5.86 -20.17 -1.65
C PRO A 45 5.79 -18.72 -1.19
N LEU A 46 4.75 -18.38 -0.42
CA LEU A 46 4.69 -17.09 0.26
C LEU A 46 5.80 -17.04 1.32
N HIS A 47 6.52 -15.92 1.36
CA HIS A 47 7.49 -15.67 2.43
C HIS A 47 6.74 -15.18 3.67
N LEU A 48 6.72 -16.00 4.72
CA LEU A 48 6.26 -15.58 6.04
C LEU A 48 7.46 -14.99 6.79
N PRO A 49 7.31 -13.80 7.41
CA PRO A 49 8.33 -13.32 8.35
C PRO A 49 8.60 -14.38 9.43
N GLU A 50 9.84 -14.48 9.92
CA GLU A 50 10.26 -15.55 10.82
C GLU A 50 9.44 -15.61 12.11
N GLU A 51 9.00 -14.44 12.58
CA GLU A 51 8.12 -14.31 13.74
C GLU A 51 6.83 -15.09 13.51
N PHE A 52 6.38 -15.18 12.25
CA PHE A 52 5.17 -15.89 11.86
C PHE A 52 5.40 -17.38 11.52
N SER A 53 6.64 -17.85 11.43
CA SER A 53 6.98 -19.23 11.04
C SER A 53 6.56 -20.28 12.07
N HIS A 54 6.58 -19.93 13.36
CA HIS A 54 6.17 -20.82 14.45
C HIS A 54 4.66 -21.05 14.52
N PHE A 55 3.85 -20.23 13.82
CA PHE A 55 2.40 -20.34 13.82
C PHE A 55 1.85 -21.36 12.82
N GLY A 56 2.72 -22.14 12.16
CA GLY A 56 2.40 -23.12 11.11
C GLY A 56 1.39 -24.23 11.46
N SER A 57 0.79 -24.20 12.65
CA SER A 57 -0.27 -25.13 13.09
C SER A 57 -1.29 -24.54 14.08
N LEU A 58 -1.00 -23.40 14.74
CA LEU A 58 -1.65 -23.03 16.01
C LEU A 58 -2.57 -21.81 15.97
N LEU A 59 -2.58 -21.01 14.90
CA LEU A 59 -3.51 -19.89 14.78
C LEU A 59 -4.50 -20.14 13.64
N GLU A 60 -5.77 -20.31 14.01
CA GLU A 60 -6.90 -20.27 13.06
C GLU A 60 -7.00 -18.93 12.33
N THR A 61 -6.32 -17.87 12.80
CA THR A 61 -6.41 -16.53 12.22
C THR A 61 -5.06 -15.80 12.23
N ILE A 62 -4.55 -15.45 11.04
CA ILE A 62 -3.46 -14.47 10.89
C ILE A 62 -4.03 -13.07 11.16
N PRO A 63 -3.45 -12.27 12.07
CA PRO A 63 -3.99 -10.95 12.38
C PRO A 63 -3.94 -10.04 11.16
N ARG A 64 -5.08 -9.45 10.80
CA ARG A 64 -5.13 -8.45 9.73
C ARG A 64 -4.57 -7.13 10.25
N GLN A 65 -3.43 -6.73 9.73
CA GLN A 65 -2.86 -5.41 9.97
C GLN A 65 -3.26 -4.47 8.83
N THR A 66 -3.69 -3.26 9.19
CA THR A 66 -4.01 -2.20 8.23
C THR A 66 -3.20 -0.96 8.58
N MET A 67 -2.62 -0.33 7.57
CA MET A 67 -1.99 0.98 7.72
C MET A 67 -2.98 2.08 7.36
N GLN A 68 -2.79 3.25 7.95
CA GLN A 68 -3.63 4.41 7.70
C GLN A 68 -2.78 5.55 7.15
N LEU A 69 -3.22 6.13 6.03
CA LEU A 69 -2.58 7.31 5.46
C LEU A 69 -2.79 8.49 6.43
N PHE A 70 -1.68 9.09 6.87
CA PHE A 70 -1.71 10.20 7.83
C PHE A 70 -1.06 11.49 7.27
N ALA A 71 -0.28 11.39 6.20
CA ALA A 71 0.32 12.54 5.55
C ALA A 71 0.50 12.30 4.04
N VAL A 72 0.39 13.37 3.27
CA VAL A 72 0.70 13.41 1.84
C VAL A 72 1.65 14.58 1.60
N LEU A 73 2.81 14.30 1.01
CA LEU A 73 3.74 15.32 0.55
C LEU A 73 3.46 15.57 -0.94
N CYS A 74 3.07 16.80 -1.28
CA CYS A 74 2.71 17.18 -2.65
C CYS A 74 3.75 18.15 -3.23
N ILE A 75 3.95 18.07 -4.54
CA ILE A 75 4.75 19.02 -5.32
C ILE A 75 4.08 19.21 -6.68
N GLU A 76 3.90 20.46 -7.08
CA GLU A 76 3.39 20.77 -8.43
C GLU A 76 4.53 21.08 -9.39
N THR A 77 5.45 21.98 -9.00
CA THR A 77 6.59 22.39 -9.82
C THR A 77 7.90 22.23 -9.07
N SER A 78 8.21 23.13 -8.15
CA SER A 78 9.45 23.16 -7.35
C SER A 78 9.20 23.36 -5.85
N HIS A 79 7.95 23.54 -5.45
CA HIS A 79 7.55 23.82 -4.08
C HIS A 79 6.83 22.64 -3.46
N TYR A 80 7.31 22.19 -2.30
CA TYR A 80 6.68 21.10 -1.56
C TYR A 80 5.69 21.66 -0.53
N VAL A 81 4.50 21.07 -0.50
CA VAL A 81 3.44 21.36 0.48
C VAL A 81 2.98 20.06 1.14
N GLY A 82 2.43 20.16 2.33
CA GLY A 82 2.01 19.00 3.12
C GLY A 82 0.52 18.98 3.36
N PHE A 83 -0.09 17.80 3.26
CA PHE A 83 -1.40 17.52 3.83
C PHE A 83 -1.23 16.55 4.98
N THR A 84 -1.74 16.85 6.16
CA THR A 84 -1.65 15.96 7.33
C THR A 84 -3.01 15.72 7.95
N ARG A 85 -3.22 14.48 8.40
CA ARG A 85 -4.45 14.12 9.09
C ARG A 85 -4.28 14.39 10.58
N HIS A 86 -5.23 15.10 11.18
CA HIS A 86 -5.16 15.52 12.59
C HIS A 86 -6.19 14.85 13.49
N GLY A 87 -6.98 13.91 12.96
CA GLY A 87 -7.91 13.11 13.75
C GLY A 87 -8.38 11.85 13.02
N PRO A 88 -9.31 11.08 13.60
CA PRO A 88 -9.76 9.80 13.05
C PRO A 88 -10.73 9.92 11.86
N ASP A 89 -11.40 11.06 11.72
CA ASP A 89 -12.39 11.29 10.66
C ASP A 89 -11.71 11.48 9.28
N VAL A 90 -12.39 11.08 8.21
CA VAL A 90 -11.85 11.15 6.85
C VAL A 90 -11.70 12.58 6.33
N HIS A 91 -12.41 13.54 6.91
CA HIS A 91 -12.40 14.96 6.57
C HIS A 91 -11.48 15.79 7.49
N GLN A 92 -10.75 15.17 8.42
CA GLN A 92 -9.87 15.88 9.35
C GLN A 92 -8.47 16.05 8.79
N TRP A 93 -8.33 16.93 7.79
CA TRP A 93 -7.06 17.25 7.15
C TRP A 93 -6.65 18.71 7.36
N LEU A 94 -5.34 18.92 7.41
CA LEU A 94 -4.71 20.22 7.41
C LEU A 94 -3.82 20.34 6.18
N PHE A 95 -3.89 21.47 5.50
CA PHE A 95 -2.92 21.89 4.50
C PHE A 95 -1.84 22.75 5.16
N PHE A 96 -0.58 22.45 4.85
CA PHE A 96 0.60 23.15 5.31
C PHE A 96 1.41 23.66 4.12
N ASP A 97 1.64 24.98 4.12
CA ASP A 97 2.54 25.65 3.18
C ASP A 97 3.60 26.42 3.98
N SER A 98 4.87 26.09 3.73
CA SER A 98 6.02 26.72 4.39
C SER A 98 6.34 28.12 3.87
N MET A 99 5.81 28.50 2.71
CA MET A 99 6.03 29.80 2.06
C MET A 99 4.71 30.43 1.60
N ALA A 100 3.65 30.27 2.42
CA ALA A 100 2.30 30.73 2.11
C ALA A 100 2.20 32.25 1.90
N ASP A 101 3.01 33.01 2.64
CA ASP A 101 3.12 34.47 2.51
C ASP A 101 4.56 34.93 2.79
N ARG A 102 4.84 36.22 2.57
CA ARG A 102 6.15 36.84 2.80
C ARG A 102 6.02 38.26 3.35
N GLU A 103 6.79 38.56 4.37
CA GLU A 103 6.96 39.93 4.86
C GLU A 103 8.30 40.51 4.42
N GLY A 104 8.27 41.68 3.79
CA GLY A 104 9.45 42.40 3.31
C GLY A 104 10.02 41.94 1.96
N GLY A 105 11.03 42.67 1.48
CA GLY A 105 11.69 42.47 0.18
C GLY A 105 12.92 41.55 0.30
N LEU A 106 14.10 42.05 -0.11
CA LEU A 106 15.36 41.29 -0.13
C LEU A 106 15.75 40.70 1.24
N ASN A 107 15.55 41.45 2.33
CA ASN A 107 15.83 41.00 3.69
C ASN A 107 14.58 40.47 4.42
N GLY A 108 13.54 40.13 3.66
CA GLY A 108 12.30 39.58 4.18
C GLY A 108 12.39 38.10 4.55
N PHE A 109 11.36 37.60 5.22
CA PHE A 109 11.21 36.20 5.62
C PHE A 109 9.84 35.68 5.19
N ASN A 110 9.73 34.35 5.05
CA ASN A 110 8.48 33.69 4.69
C ASN A 110 7.62 33.48 5.95
N ILE A 111 6.31 33.52 5.77
CA ILE A 111 5.31 33.25 6.79
C ILE A 111 4.63 31.92 6.43
N PRO A 112 4.82 30.85 7.23
CA PRO A 112 4.17 29.58 6.98
C PRO A 112 2.69 29.64 7.40
N GLN A 113 1.86 28.81 6.77
CA GLN A 113 0.43 28.72 7.10
C GLN A 113 -0.02 27.28 7.24
N VAL A 114 -0.91 27.05 8.22
CA VAL A 114 -1.66 25.81 8.40
C VAL A 114 -3.14 26.14 8.27
N THR A 115 -3.84 25.45 7.37
CA THR A 115 -5.27 25.68 7.10
C THR A 115 -6.07 24.37 7.11
N PRO A 116 -7.34 24.37 7.54
CA PRO A 116 -8.23 23.21 7.36
C PRO A 116 -8.43 22.88 5.88
N CYS A 117 -8.52 21.59 5.56
CA CYS A 117 -8.68 21.04 4.20
C CYS A 117 -9.74 19.94 4.15
#